data_AF-A0A109WPX4-F1
#
_entry.id   AF-A0A109WPX4-F1
#
_cell.length_a   1.000
_cell.length_b   1.000
_cell.length_c   1.000
_cell.angle_alpha   90.00
_cell.angle_beta   90.00
_cell.angle_gamma   90.00
#
_symmetry.space_group_name_H-M   'P 1'
#
loop_
_entity.id
_entity.type
_entity.pdbx_description
1 polymer ?
#
loop_
_entity_poly.entity_id
_entity_poly.type
_entity_poly.pdbx_seq_one_letter_code
_entity_poly.pdbx_strand_id
1 'polypeptide(L)'
;MSDLLARLSNMRRANELEVHLDRNTHSDRFRKLFSTKLDMTIKRARFTTRLVASYMGVKEHEVHFWRAGITLPGSGQCRRLSRLLRVDVAWLCGTPATAA
;
A
#
# COMPACT_ATOMS: atom_id res chain seq x y z
N MET A 1 -14.77 25.28 -8.06
CA MET A 1 -15.79 24.27 -7.69
C MET A 1 -15.30 22.83 -7.90
N SER A 2 -14.42 22.60 -8.86
CA SER A 2 -13.76 21.31 -9.17
C SER A 2 -12.84 20.76 -8.05
N ASP A 3 -12.08 21.62 -7.36
CA ASP A 3 -11.18 21.18 -6.28
C ASP A 3 -11.90 20.57 -5.06
N LEU A 4 -13.09 21.07 -4.73
CA LEU A 4 -13.84 20.59 -3.57
C LEU A 4 -14.38 19.18 -3.82
N LEU A 5 -14.91 18.91 -5.02
CA LEU A 5 -15.37 17.59 -5.41
C LEU A 5 -14.21 16.59 -5.49
N ALA A 6 -13.07 16.99 -6.07
CA ALA A 6 -11.87 16.16 -6.09
C ALA A 6 -11.40 15.80 -4.68
N ARG A 7 -11.40 16.77 -3.75
CA ARG A 7 -11.03 16.55 -2.34
C ARG A 7 -12.00 15.60 -1.63
N LEU A 8 -13.31 15.77 -1.83
CA LEU A 8 -14.34 14.89 -1.25
C LEU A 8 -14.21 13.45 -1.78
N SER A 9 -14.02 13.26 -3.09
CA SER A 9 -13.80 11.94 -3.69
C SER A 9 -12.53 11.28 -3.17
N ASN A 10 -11.46 12.05 -2.99
CA ASN A 10 -10.19 11.53 -2.48
C ASN A 10 -10.29 11.12 -1.01
N MET A 11 -11.02 11.88 -0.18
CA MET A 11 -11.31 11.53 1.21
C MET A 11 -12.16 10.26 1.31
N ARG A 12 -13.18 10.11 0.46
CA ARG A 12 -14.01 8.89 0.43
C ARG A 12 -13.19 7.65 0.09
N ARG A 13 -12.36 7.69 -0.96
CA ARG A 13 -11.46 6.58 -1.31
C ARG A 13 -10.44 6.28 -0.23
N ALA A 14 -9.93 7.32 0.45
CA ALA A 14 -9.00 7.15 1.55
C ALA A 14 -9.63 6.37 2.73
N ASN A 15 -10.89 6.69 3.05
CA ASN A 15 -11.67 6.01 4.08
C ASN A 15 -11.98 4.55 3.70
N GLU A 16 -12.36 4.28 2.45
CA GLU A 16 -12.63 2.92 1.96
C GLU A 16 -11.37 2.02 2.04
N LEU A 17 -10.20 2.56 1.70
CA LEU A 17 -8.92 1.85 1.85
C LEU A 17 -8.59 1.58 3.32
N GLU A 18 -8.83 2.55 4.21
CA GLU A 18 -8.61 2.38 5.65
C GLU A 18 -9.48 1.27 6.22
N VAL A 19 -10.77 1.30 5.91
CA VAL A 19 -11.71 0.25 6.31
C VAL A 19 -11.32 -1.11 5.73
N HIS A 20 -10.86 -1.16 4.48
CA HIS A 20 -10.43 -2.43 3.87
C HIS A 20 -9.17 -2.99 4.53
N LEU A 21 -8.17 -2.15 4.78
CA LEU A 21 -6.95 -2.56 5.47
C LEU A 21 -7.28 -3.03 6.88
N ASP A 22 -8.00 -2.22 7.67
CA ASP A 22 -8.36 -2.53 9.05
C ASP A 22 -9.07 -3.90 9.17
N ARG A 23 -10.11 -4.12 8.35
CA ARG A 23 -10.86 -5.38 8.32
C ARG A 23 -10.03 -6.60 7.92
N ASN A 24 -8.99 -6.43 7.11
CA ASN A 24 -8.22 -7.54 6.56
C ASN A 24 -6.81 -7.69 7.17
N THR A 25 -6.38 -6.76 8.01
CA THR A 25 -5.04 -6.82 8.65
C THR A 25 -4.83 -8.09 9.46
N HIS A 26 -5.87 -8.61 10.08
CA HIS A 26 -5.85 -9.86 10.86
C HIS A 26 -5.95 -11.12 9.99
N SER A 27 -6.18 -10.98 8.68
CA SER A 27 -6.25 -12.13 7.77
C SER A 27 -4.85 -12.50 7.28
N ASP A 28 -4.39 -13.70 7.65
CA ASP A 28 -3.10 -14.23 7.18
C ASP A 28 -3.03 -14.37 5.65
N ARG A 29 -4.16 -14.69 5.02
CA ARG A 29 -4.27 -14.73 3.55
C ARG A 29 -4.00 -13.35 2.96
N PHE A 30 -4.61 -12.30 3.51
CA PHE A 30 -4.42 -10.93 3.05
C PHE A 30 -2.98 -10.47 3.28
N ARG A 31 -2.45 -10.66 4.49
CA ARG A 31 -1.06 -10.31 4.83
C ARG A 31 -0.06 -10.94 3.87
N LYS A 32 -0.20 -12.24 3.60
CA LYS A 32 0.66 -12.99 2.69
C LYS A 32 0.55 -12.50 1.24
N LEU A 33 -0.68 -12.24 0.77
CA LEU A 33 -0.91 -11.72 -0.58
C LEU A 33 -0.27 -10.33 -0.75
N PHE A 34 -0.56 -9.43 0.19
CA PHE A 34 -0.05 -8.07 0.18
C PHE A 34 1.48 -8.05 0.22
N SER A 35 2.09 -8.78 1.15
CA SER A 35 3.56 -8.81 1.30
C SER A 35 4.25 -9.38 0.08
N THR A 36 3.71 -10.44 -0.51
CA THR A 36 4.22 -11.04 -1.76
C THR A 36 4.18 -10.02 -2.90
N LYS A 37 3.04 -9.34 -3.10
CA LYS A 37 2.92 -8.33 -4.17
C LYS A 37 3.83 -7.13 -3.94
N LEU A 38 3.97 -6.67 -2.70
CA LEU A 38 4.87 -5.59 -2.35
C LEU A 38 6.32 -5.97 -2.64
N ASP A 39 6.77 -7.13 -2.16
CA ASP A 39 8.14 -7.62 -2.38
C ASP A 39 8.46 -7.79 -3.87
N MET A 40 7.55 -8.40 -4.63
CA MET A 40 7.69 -8.55 -6.07
C MET A 40 7.79 -7.20 -6.77
N THR A 41 6.96 -6.23 -6.41
CA THR A 41 6.96 -4.89 -7.04
C THR A 41 8.25 -4.13 -6.73
N ILE A 42 8.71 -4.17 -5.48
CA ILE A 42 9.99 -3.55 -5.08
C ILE A 42 11.16 -4.16 -5.86
N LYS A 43 11.21 -5.50 -5.96
CA LYS A 43 12.24 -6.22 -6.73
C LYS A 43 12.20 -5.86 -8.22
N ARG A 44 11.00 -5.81 -8.83
CA ARG A 44 10.83 -5.44 -10.24
C ARG A 44 11.24 -4.00 -10.53
N ALA A 45 10.94 -3.07 -9.61
CA ALA A 45 11.39 -1.68 -9.70
C ALA A 45 12.89 -1.50 -9.41
N ARG A 46 13.60 -2.57 -9.00
CA ARG A 46 15.01 -2.56 -8.58
C ARG A 46 15.31 -1.57 -7.46
N PHE A 47 14.32 -1.33 -6.58
CA PHE A 47 14.52 -0.50 -5.40
C PHE A 47 15.14 -1.30 -4.25
N THR A 48 16.09 -0.68 -3.55
CA THR A 48 16.62 -1.22 -2.30
C THR A 48 15.62 -0.98 -1.17
N THR A 49 15.62 -1.85 -0.15
CA THR A 49 14.78 -1.65 1.03
C THR A 49 15.09 -0.31 1.71
N ARG A 50 16.37 0.05 1.82
CA ARG A 50 16.84 1.37 2.28
C ARG A 50 16.22 2.55 1.52
N LEU A 51 16.13 2.49 0.19
CA LEU A 51 15.52 3.57 -0.61
C LEU A 51 14.04 3.69 -0.29
N VAL A 52 13.33 2.57 -0.22
CA VAL A 52 11.90 2.56 0.15
C VAL A 52 11.73 3.13 1.55
N ALA A 53 12.53 2.71 2.52
CA ALA A 53 12.46 3.19 3.90
C ALA A 53 12.71 4.71 4.00
N SER A 54 13.74 5.21 3.31
CA SER A 54 14.05 6.64 3.20
C SER A 54 12.87 7.42 2.58
N TYR A 55 12.35 6.95 1.44
CA TYR A 55 11.19 7.57 0.80
C TYR A 55 9.97 7.57 1.70
N MET A 56 9.82 6.55 2.56
CA MET A 56 8.69 6.36 3.46
C MET A 56 8.86 7.09 4.81
N GLY A 57 10.07 7.55 5.16
CA GLY A 57 10.35 8.15 6.46
C GLY A 57 10.23 7.16 7.62
N VAL A 58 10.60 5.90 7.38
CA VAL A 58 10.50 4.78 8.34
C VAL A 58 11.86 4.08 8.46
N LYS A 59 12.03 3.22 9.47
CA LYS A 59 13.26 2.42 9.61
C LYS A 59 13.27 1.29 8.58
N GLU A 60 14.46 0.87 8.14
CA GLU A 60 14.60 -0.17 7.10
C GLU A 60 13.97 -1.51 7.53
N HIS A 61 14.06 -1.88 8.81
CA HIS A 61 13.45 -3.10 9.32
C HIS A 61 11.92 -3.09 9.24
N GLU A 62 11.27 -1.93 9.31
CA GLU A 62 9.81 -1.84 9.14
C GLU A 62 9.40 -2.28 7.73
N VAL A 63 10.17 -1.85 6.72
CA VAL A 63 9.95 -2.27 5.33
C VAL A 63 10.27 -3.75 5.16
N HIS A 64 11.28 -4.29 5.84
CA HIS A 64 11.51 -5.74 5.86
C HIS A 64 10.32 -6.51 6.45
N PHE A 65 9.74 -6.02 7.54
CA PHE A 65 8.54 -6.63 8.14
C PHE A 65 7.33 -6.58 7.20
N TRP A 66 7.13 -5.49 6.46
CA TRP A 66 6.08 -5.40 5.44
C TRP A 66 6.30 -6.40 4.30
N ARG A 67 7.53 -6.50 3.80
CA ARG A 67 7.91 -7.46 2.74
C ARG A 67 7.77 -8.91 3.18
N ALA A 68 7.97 -9.18 4.47
CA ALA A 68 7.77 -10.50 5.06
C ALA A 68 6.31 -10.77 5.47
N GLY A 69 5.43 -9.77 5.47
CA GLY A 69 4.05 -9.88 5.94
C GLY A 69 3.90 -9.97 7.46
N ILE A 70 4.95 -9.66 8.22
CA ILE A 70 4.94 -9.65 9.69
C ILE A 70 4.05 -8.51 10.19
N THR A 71 4.24 -7.30 9.65
CA THR A 71 3.35 -6.16 9.86
C THR A 71 2.85 -5.66 8.51
N LEU A 72 1.85 -4.78 8.52
CA LEU A 72 1.36 -4.11 7.31
C LEU A 72 1.54 -2.60 7.42
N PRO A 73 1.83 -1.91 6.31
CA PRO A 73 1.82 -0.45 6.29
C PRO A 73 0.39 0.06 6.48
N GLY A 74 0.25 1.21 7.15
CA GLY A 74 -1.04 1.91 7.25
C GLY A 74 -1.50 2.48 5.91
N SER A 75 -2.74 2.94 5.83
CA SER A 75 -3.36 3.47 4.60
C SER A 75 -2.57 4.59 3.91
N GLY A 76 -2.09 5.57 4.69
CA GLY A 76 -1.26 6.66 4.19
C GLY A 76 0.08 6.16 3.62
N GLN A 77 0.62 5.10 4.22
CA GLN A 77 1.84 4.45 3.75
C GLN A 77 1.57 3.65 2.47
N CYS A 78 0.46 2.93 2.36
CA CYS A 78 0.02 2.26 1.13
C CYS A 78 -0.10 3.23 -0.05
N ARG A 79 -0.70 4.41 0.18
CA ARG A 79 -0.81 5.46 -0.86
C ARG A 79 0.55 6.00 -1.31
N ARG A 80 1.53 6.09 -0.41
CA ARG A 80 2.91 6.51 -0.74
C ARG A 80 3.66 5.40 -1.48
N LEU A 81 3.52 4.15 -1.05
CA LEU A 81 4.09 2.99 -1.74
C LEU A 81 3.55 2.89 -3.17
N SER A 82 2.24 3.06 -3.36
CA SER A 82 1.61 3.11 -4.68
C SER A 82 2.24 4.16 -5.59
N ARG A 83 2.46 5.39 -5.09
CA ARG A 83 3.13 6.46 -5.84
C ARG A 83 4.58 6.14 -6.17
N LEU A 84 5.34 5.65 -5.19
CA LEU A 84 6.75 5.27 -5.38
C LEU A 84 6.90 4.15 -6.42
N LEU A 85 6.07 3.12 -6.29
CA LEU A 85 6.13 1.90 -7.10
C LEU A 85 5.33 1.98 -8.40
N ARG A 86 4.58 3.07 -8.61
CA ARG A 86 3.72 3.30 -9.78
C ARG A 86 2.72 2.16 -10.02
N VAL A 87 2.15 1.63 -8.93
CA VAL A 87 1.10 0.59 -8.95
C VAL A 87 -0.12 1.07 -8.19
N ASP A 88 -1.31 0.59 -8.56
CA ASP A 88 -2.54 0.90 -7.80
C ASP A 88 -2.46 0.30 -6.39
N VAL A 89 -3.05 0.97 -5.40
CA VAL A 89 -3.18 0.40 -4.05
C VAL A 89 -4.07 -0.84 -4.07
N ALA A 90 -5.12 -0.88 -4.88
CA ALA A 90 -5.97 -2.05 -5.08
C ALA A 90 -5.16 -3.26 -5.55
N TRP A 91 -4.17 -3.04 -6.42
CA TRP A 91 -3.25 -4.10 -6.85
C TRP A 91 -2.50 -4.68 -5.65
N LEU A 92 -1.93 -3.83 -4.79
CA LEU A 92 -1.23 -4.28 -3.56
C LEU A 92 -2.16 -5.02 -2.61
N CYS A 93 -3.39 -4.55 -2.43
CA CYS A 93 -4.41 -5.18 -1.60
C CYS A 93 -4.99 -6.47 -2.20
N GLY A 94 -4.71 -6.75 -3.48
CA GLY A 94 -5.27 -7.93 -4.13
C GLY A 94 -6.77 -7.84 -4.41
N THR A 95 -7.35 -6.65 -4.31
CA THR A 95 -8.69 -6.40 -4.82
C THR A 95 -8.61 -6.34 -6.35
N PRO A 96 -9.58 -6.93 -7.08
CA PRO A 96 -9.68 -6.70 -8.50
C PRO A 96 -9.77 -5.18 -8.71
N ALA A 97 -8.93 -4.63 -9.59
CA ALA A 97 -9.13 -3.27 -10.06
C ALA A 97 -10.56 -3.23 -10.59
N THR A 98 -11.43 -2.42 -9.98
CA THR A 98 -12.75 -2.19 -10.55
C THR A 98 -12.49 -1.59 -11.93
N ALA A 99 -12.61 -2.42 -12.97
CA ALA A 99 -12.57 -1.96 -14.34
C ALA A 99 -13.67 -0.89 -14.45
N ALA A 100 -13.23 0.33 -14.74
CA ALA A 100 -14.11 1.44 -15.07
C ALA A 100 -14.75 1.19 -16.44
#